data_AF-A0A497I551-F1
#
_entry.id   AF-A0A497I551-F1
#
_cell.length_a   1.000
_cell.length_b   1.000
_cell.length_c   1.000
_cell.angle_alpha   90.00
_cell.angle_beta   90.00
_cell.angle_gamma   90.00
#
_symmetry.space_group_name_H-M   'P 1'
#
loop_
_entity.id
_entity.type
_entity.pdbx_description
1 polymer ?
#
loop_
_entity_poly.entity_id
_entity_poly.type
_entity_poly.pdbx_seq_one_letter_code
_entity_poly.pdbx_strand_id
1 'polypeptide(L)'
;MKDNLVKAENLFFDAEIPVEFVNFLEDTASSSGVSIEISSVSLEEKNEQRPWSALVFNLQVSGNFSDFGEFIERIKNSPYLTEIKNISVKKISRKEKETGLSVEISSNLSLRVLTK
;
A
#
# COMPACT_ATOMS: atom_id res chain seq x y z
N MET A 1 33.83 -17.59 18.62
CA MET A 1 33.08 -17.65 17.35
C MET A 1 31.61 -17.30 17.61
N LYS A 2 31.27 -16.00 17.72
CA LYS A 2 29.90 -15.52 17.95
C LYS A 2 29.53 -14.26 17.12
N ASP A 3 30.42 -13.77 16.26
CA ASP A 3 30.27 -12.43 15.65
C ASP A 3 29.49 -12.37 14.33
N ASN A 4 29.10 -13.51 13.74
CA ASN A 4 28.42 -13.50 12.44
C ASN A 4 26.89 -13.49 12.51
N LEU A 5 26.28 -13.69 13.68
CA LEU A 5 24.81 -13.67 13.86
C LEU A 5 24.27 -12.25 14.06
N VAL A 6 25.03 -11.37 14.71
CA VAL A 6 24.62 -10.01 15.10
C VAL A 6 24.36 -9.10 13.89
N LYS A 7 24.97 -9.37 12.74
CA LYS A 7 24.74 -8.57 11.52
C LYS A 7 23.42 -8.89 10.80
N ALA A 8 22.76 -10.01 11.12
CA ALA A 8 21.53 -10.44 10.44
C ALA A 8 20.24 -9.92 11.13
N GLU A 9 20.34 -9.49 12.39
CA GLU A 9 19.21 -9.02 13.21
C GLU A 9 18.69 -7.65 12.75
N ASN A 10 19.58 -6.77 12.27
CA ASN A 10 19.22 -5.42 11.78
C ASN A 10 18.44 -5.38 10.46
N LEU A 11 18.04 -6.52 9.88
CA LEU A 11 17.13 -6.47 8.73
C LEU A 11 15.68 -6.82 9.09
N PHE A 12 15.38 -7.20 10.33
CA PHE A 12 14.03 -7.54 10.77
C PHE A 12 13.36 -6.34 11.47
N PHE A 13 12.16 -5.96 11.00
CA PHE A 13 11.37 -4.85 11.55
C PHE A 13 10.56 -5.31 12.77
N ASP A 14 10.44 -4.46 13.79
CA ASP A 14 9.51 -4.66 14.90
C ASP A 14 8.06 -4.51 14.44
N ALA A 15 7.17 -5.39 14.92
CA ALA A 15 5.77 -5.51 14.51
C ALA A 15 4.85 -4.36 15.00
N GLU A 16 5.40 -3.31 15.61
CA GLU A 16 4.66 -2.11 16.02
C GLU A 16 4.53 -1.13 14.84
N ILE A 17 3.60 -1.42 13.91
CA ILE A 17 3.15 -0.57 12.78
C ILE A 17 4.32 0.06 11.98
N PRO A 18 4.63 -0.40 10.76
CA PRO A 18 5.76 0.11 9.99
C PRO A 18 5.47 1.56 9.56
N VAL A 19 5.84 2.50 10.42
CA VAL A 19 5.68 3.95 10.21
C VAL A 19 6.27 4.34 8.87
N GLU A 20 7.37 3.71 8.47
CA GLU A 20 7.98 3.88 7.15
C GLU A 20 7.05 3.52 5.99
N PHE A 21 6.32 2.40 6.07
CA PHE A 21 5.40 2.01 5.00
C PHE A 21 4.15 2.88 4.99
N VAL A 22 3.67 3.30 6.16
CA VAL A 22 2.56 4.27 6.26
C VAL A 22 2.96 5.60 5.65
N ASN A 23 4.12 6.15 6.01
CA ASN A 23 4.64 7.38 5.42
C ASN A 23 4.82 7.23 3.91
N PHE A 24 5.34 6.09 3.44
CA PHE A 24 5.43 5.79 2.01
C PHE A 24 4.06 5.84 1.32
N LEU A 25 3.02 5.25 1.91
CA LEU A 25 1.67 5.29 1.36
C LEU A 25 1.12 6.71 1.31
N GLU A 26 1.30 7.50 2.38
CA GLU A 26 0.86 8.89 2.46
C GLU A 26 1.58 9.80 1.45
N ASP A 27 2.91 9.69 1.35
CA ASP A 27 3.73 10.41 0.39
C ASP A 27 3.36 10.02 -1.06
N THR A 28 3.16 8.72 -1.30
CA THR A 28 2.76 8.22 -2.62
C THR A 28 1.38 8.76 -2.99
N ALA A 29 0.42 8.73 -2.06
CA ALA A 29 -0.92 9.26 -2.27
C ALA A 29 -0.90 10.76 -2.59
N SER A 30 -0.21 11.54 -1.77
CA SER A 30 -0.08 12.98 -1.95
C SER A 30 0.61 13.33 -3.28
N SER A 31 1.68 12.61 -3.64
CA SER A 31 2.42 12.85 -4.89
C SER A 31 1.64 12.44 -6.14
N SER A 32 0.71 11.49 -6.02
CA SER A 32 -0.18 11.05 -7.11
C SER A 32 -1.49 11.83 -7.19
N GLY A 33 -1.79 12.72 -6.23
CA GLY A 33 -3.04 13.49 -6.24
C GLY A 33 -4.27 12.72 -5.74
N VAL A 34 -4.07 11.63 -4.97
CA VAL A 34 -5.17 10.90 -4.32
C VAL A 34 -5.13 11.09 -2.80
N SER A 35 -6.28 10.92 -2.16
CA SER A 35 -6.38 10.82 -0.70
C SER A 35 -6.53 9.37 -0.29
N ILE A 36 -5.89 9.00 0.81
CA ILE A 36 -6.00 7.66 1.39
C ILE A 36 -6.45 7.73 2.84
N GLU A 37 -7.16 6.70 3.29
CA GLU A 37 -7.49 6.43 4.68
C GLU A 37 -7.16 4.97 4.97
N ILE A 38 -6.37 4.72 6.02
CA ILE A 38 -6.01 3.37 6.45
C ILE A 38 -7.11 2.85 7.37
N SER A 39 -8.00 2.01 6.84
CA SER A 39 -9.13 1.47 7.60
C SER A 39 -8.73 0.38 8.61
N SER A 40 -7.69 -0.40 8.31
CA SER A 40 -7.16 -1.42 9.21
C SER A 40 -5.78 -1.91 8.79
N VAL A 41 -5.03 -2.42 9.77
CA VAL A 41 -3.75 -3.12 9.58
C VAL A 41 -3.82 -4.42 10.37
N SER A 42 -3.47 -5.54 9.74
CA SER A 42 -3.45 -6.86 10.40
C SER A 42 -2.17 -7.62 10.09
N LEU A 43 -1.63 -8.32 11.08
CA LEU A 43 -0.52 -9.25 10.89
C LEU A 43 -1.04 -10.59 10.35
N GLU A 44 -0.44 -11.03 9.26
CA GLU A 44 -0.55 -12.38 8.72
C GLU A 44 0.72 -13.13 9.12
N GLU A 45 0.60 -14.03 10.10
CA GLU A 45 1.73 -14.86 10.53
C GLU A 45 2.14 -15.86 9.44
N LYS A 46 3.44 -16.14 9.38
CA LYS A 46 3.96 -17.21 8.52
C LYS A 46 3.33 -18.56 8.89
N ASN A 47 3.13 -19.40 7.88
CA ASN A 47 2.65 -20.78 8.04
C ASN A 47 3.36 -21.70 7.03
N GLU A 48 3.04 -22.99 7.04
CA GLU A 48 3.69 -23.99 6.17
C GLU A 48 3.61 -23.65 4.67
N GLN A 49 2.57 -22.91 4.25
CA GLN A 49 2.38 -22.50 2.85
C GLN A 49 2.96 -21.10 2.55
N ARG A 50 3.20 -20.28 3.58
CA ARG A 50 3.71 -18.91 3.46
C ARG A 50 4.83 -18.70 4.47
N PRO A 51 6.10 -18.86 4.08
CA PRO A 51 7.21 -18.88 5.04
C PRO A 51 7.58 -17.49 5.58
N TRP A 52 6.97 -16.41 5.08
CA TRP A 52 7.18 -15.04 5.54
C TRP A 52 5.90 -14.45 6.13
N SER A 53 6.06 -13.74 7.23
CA SER A 53 5.00 -12.91 7.80
C SER A 53 4.70 -11.74 6.87
N ALA A 54 3.50 -11.19 6.97
CA ALA A 54 3.10 -10.04 6.20
C ALA A 54 2.19 -9.14 7.00
N LEU A 55 2.16 -7.86 6.65
CA LEU A 55 1.11 -6.95 7.07
C LEU A 55 0.13 -6.75 5.94
N VAL A 56 -1.15 -6.76 6.29
CA VAL A 56 -2.24 -6.48 5.36
C VAL A 56 -2.83 -5.12 5.72
N PHE A 57 -2.71 -4.17 4.81
CA PHE A 57 -3.28 -2.83 4.88
C PHE A 57 -4.56 -2.79 4.06
N ASN A 58 -5.66 -2.36 4.68
CA ASN A 58 -6.89 -2.06 3.97
C ASN A 58 -7.05 -0.55 3.88
N LEU A 59 -7.02 -0.04 2.65
CA LEU A 59 -7.04 1.38 2.34
C LEU A 59 -8.35 1.75 1.67
N GLN A 60 -8.92 2.88 2.05
CA GLN A 60 -9.88 3.59 1.24
C GLN A 60 -9.14 4.69 0.48
N VAL A 61 -9.32 4.74 -0.84
CA VAL A 61 -8.65 5.70 -1.73
C VAL A 61 -9.69 6.52 -2.46
N SER A 62 -9.51 7.82 -2.57
CA SER A 62 -10.41 8.69 -3.33
C SER A 62 -9.64 9.72 -4.15
N GLY A 63 -10.14 10.04 -5.33
CA GLY A 63 -9.49 10.97 -6.25
C GLY A 63 -9.97 10.80 -7.68
N ASN A 64 -9.23 11.35 -8.64
CA ASN A 64 -9.48 11.06 -10.05
C ASN A 64 -8.99 9.64 -10.39
N PHE A 65 -9.65 8.99 -11.33
CA PHE A 65 -9.25 7.70 -11.86
C PHE A 65 -7.83 7.69 -12.47
N SER A 66 -7.40 8.76 -13.15
CA SER A 66 -6.02 8.88 -13.67
C SER A 66 -4.99 8.80 -12.56
N ASP A 67 -5.23 9.59 -11.52
CA ASP A 67 -4.36 9.81 -10.36
C ASP A 67 -4.27 8.54 -9.52
N PHE A 68 -5.40 7.83 -9.38
CA PHE A 68 -5.44 6.50 -8.79
C PHE A 68 -4.60 5.47 -9.57
N GLY A 69 -4.63 5.53 -10.90
CA GLY A 69 -3.77 4.68 -11.74
C GLY A 69 -2.28 4.94 -11.47
N GLU A 70 -1.89 6.20 -11.36
CA GLU A 70 -0.52 6.58 -11.01
C GLU A 70 -0.13 6.09 -9.60
N PHE A 71 -1.02 6.24 -8.62
CA PHE A 71 -0.82 5.74 -7.26
C PHE A 71 -0.54 4.23 -7.23
N ILE A 72 -1.36 3.43 -7.93
CA ILE A 72 -1.17 1.98 -8.03
C ILE A 72 0.16 1.65 -8.72
N GLU A 73 0.53 2.36 -9.78
CA GLU A 73 1.77 2.12 -10.49
C GLU A 73 3.00 2.44 -9.63
N ARG A 74 2.94 3.49 -8.80
CA ARG A 74 4.00 3.81 -7.83
C ARG A 74 4.13 2.76 -6.72
N ILE A 75 3.01 2.22 -6.21
CA ILE A 75 3.05 1.10 -5.26
C ILE A 75 3.75 -0.12 -5.87
N LYS A 76 3.42 -0.45 -7.13
CA LYS A 76 4.01 -1.60 -7.83
C LYS A 76 5.51 -1.44 -8.10
N ASN A 77 5.97 -0.20 -8.29
CA ASN A 77 7.38 0.13 -8.50
C ASN A 77 8.11 0.53 -7.19
N SER A 78 7.49 0.28 -6.04
CA SER A 78 8.05 0.59 -4.72
C SER A 78 9.19 -0.38 -4.34
N PRO A 79 10.06 -0.01 -3.39
CA PRO A 79 11.08 -0.91 -2.87
C PRO A 79 10.51 -2.05 -2.00
N TYR A 80 9.21 -2.01 -1.69
CA TYR A 80 8.54 -2.99 -0.84
C TYR A 80 7.98 -4.15 -1.67
N LEU A 81 8.11 -5.37 -1.16
CA LEU A 81 7.50 -6.53 -1.79
C LEU A 81 6.01 -6.58 -1.43
N THR A 82 5.22 -5.93 -2.29
CA THR A 82 3.78 -5.76 -2.12
C THR A 82 2.98 -6.67 -3.05
N GLU A 83 1.80 -7.07 -2.58
CA GLU A 83 0.81 -7.82 -3.33
C GLU A 83 -0.55 -7.14 -3.15
N ILE A 84 -1.20 -6.78 -4.27
CA ILE A 84 -2.57 -6.28 -4.23
C ILE A 84 -3.50 -7.50 -4.10
N LYS A 85 -4.09 -7.70 -2.92
CA LYS A 85 -5.01 -8.80 -2.64
C LYS A 85 -6.41 -8.56 -3.18
N ASN A 86 -6.87 -7.32 -3.10
CA ASN A 86 -8.19 -6.94 -3.53
C ASN A 86 -8.21 -5.47 -3.94
N ILE A 87 -9.02 -5.16 -4.95
CA ILE A 87 -9.26 -3.81 -5.43
C ILE A 87 -10.71 -3.72 -5.88
N SER A 88 -11.45 -2.80 -5.26
CA SER A 88 -12.81 -2.47 -5.65
C SER A 88 -12.84 -0.99 -5.99
N VAL A 89 -13.25 -0.62 -7.21
CA VAL A 89 -13.32 0.77 -7.65
C VAL A 89 -14.77 1.12 -7.93
N LYS A 90 -15.23 2.22 -7.34
CA LYS A 90 -16.57 2.77 -7.55
C LYS A 90 -16.45 4.17 -8.13
N LYS A 91 -17.17 4.42 -9.22
CA LYS A 91 -17.32 5.75 -9.79
C LYS A 91 -18.26 6.57 -8.91
N ILE A 92 -17.82 7.75 -8.47
CA ILE A 92 -18.62 8.70 -7.70
C ILE A 92 -19.27 9.71 -8.63
N SER A 93 -18.48 10.31 -9.53
CA SER A 93 -18.98 11.36 -10.41
C SER A 93 -18.23 11.36 -11.75
N ARG A 94 -18.81 12.06 -12.73
CA ARG A 94 -18.18 12.35 -14.02
C ARG A 94 -18.38 13.83 -14.29
N LYS A 95 -17.30 14.56 -14.48
CA LYS A 95 -17.31 15.98 -14.81
C LYS A 95 -16.62 16.17 -16.16
N GLU A 96 -17.25 16.90 -17.06
CA GLU A 96 -16.59 17.41 -18.26
C GLU A 96 -15.77 18.64 -17.85
N LYS A 97 -14.48 18.64 -18.19
CA LYS A 97 -13.58 19.79 -18.06
C LYS A 97 -13.20 20.25 -19.46
N GLU A 98 -12.78 21.50 -19.59
CA GLU A 98 -12.29 22.07 -20.86
C GLU A 98 -11.15 21.24 -21.49
N THR A 99 -10.39 20.50 -20.67
CA THR A 99 -9.26 19.66 -21.08
C THR A 99 -9.60 18.17 -21.20
N GLY A 100 -10.85 17.75 -21.00
CA GLY A 100 -11.30 16.36 -21.13
C GLY A 100 -12.20 15.87 -20.00
N LEU A 101 -12.35 14.55 -19.92
CA LEU A 101 -13.26 13.89 -18.97
C LEU A 101 -12.57 13.60 -17.63
N SER A 102 -13.09 14.14 -16.53
CA SER A 102 -12.65 13.85 -15.17
C SER A 102 -13.59 12.82 -14.55
N VAL A 103 -13.06 11.68 -14.11
CA VAL A 103 -13.84 10.64 -13.42
C VAL A 103 -13.37 10.57 -11.98
N GLU A 104 -14.23 10.96 -11.04
CA GLU A 104 -13.95 10.83 -9.62
C GLU A 104 -14.36 9.43 -9.15
N ILE A 105 -13.50 8.82 -8.34
CA ILE A 105 -13.70 7.47 -7.81
C ILE A 105 -13.51 7.43 -6.29
N SER A 106 -14.07 6.38 -5.68
CA SER A 106 -13.60 5.84 -4.42
C SER A 106 -13.28 4.38 -4.61
N SER A 107 -12.18 3.93 -4.02
CA SER A 107 -11.70 2.57 -4.08
C SER A 107 -11.43 2.01 -2.69
N ASN A 108 -11.70 0.71 -2.51
CA ASN A 108 -11.16 -0.07 -1.41
C ASN A 108 -10.03 -0.95 -1.95
N LEU A 109 -8.86 -0.87 -1.33
CA LEU A 109 -7.64 -1.54 -1.76
C LEU A 109 -7.04 -2.31 -0.59
N SER A 110 -6.78 -3.60 -0.78
CA SER A 110 -6.07 -4.43 0.21
C SER A 110 -4.66 -4.73 -0.28
N LEU A 111 -3.66 -4.20 0.44
CA LEU A 111 -2.25 -4.40 0.17
C LEU A 111 -1.66 -5.36 1.20
N ARG A 112 -1.05 -6.45 0.73
CA ARG A 112 -0.23 -7.32 1.55
C ARG A 112 1.23 -6.98 1.33
N VAL A 113 1.97 -6.74 2.40
CA VAL A 113 3.36 -6.32 2.38
C VAL A 113 4.16 -7.30 3.22
N LEU A 114 5.16 -7.94 2.61
CA LEU A 114 5.98 -8.89 3.35
C LEU A 114 6.81 -8.18 4.42
N THR A 115 6.79 -8.74 5.63
CA THR A 115 7.60 -8.31 6.75
C THR A 115 8.59 -9.40 7.11
N LYS A 116 9.73 -9.01 7.66
CA LYS A 116 10.76 -9.96 8.05
C LYS A 116 10.44 -10.53 9.43
#